data_AF-A0A3N5ANT7-F1
#
_entry.id   AF-A0A3N5ANT7-F1
#
_cell.length_a   1.000
_cell.length_b   1.000
_cell.length_c   1.000
_cell.angle_alpha   90.00
_cell.angle_beta   90.00
_cell.angle_gamma   90.00
#
_symmetry.space_group_name_H-M   'P 1'
#
loop_
_entity.id
_entity.type
_entity.pdbx_description
1 polymer ?
#
loop_
_entity_poly.entity_id
_entity_poly.type
_entity_poly.pdbx_seq_one_letter_code
_entity_poly.pdbx_strand_id
1 'polypeptide(L)'
;MKRVFATAAVAGLAVTGLVIGGPTASATTTATAPPGYGTVATCPGSVWDTFPVGPGTLQIWRSSVNSGTVCAKLFDNLAGSHYMDVSIQRSDWATVWHDAGTFTTYAGGVAVYGVTSGKCAYVNAKLNVNGTVYSGGSAVCGP
;
A
#
# COMPACT_ATOMS: atom_id res chain seq x y z
N MET A 1 -3.32 -42.86 -54.94
CA MET A 1 -3.18 -43.47 -53.60
C MET A 1 -1.80 -44.09 -53.45
N LYS A 2 -0.93 -43.53 -52.60
CA LYS A 2 0.00 -44.24 -51.69
C LYS A 2 0.90 -43.22 -50.99
N ARG A 3 0.95 -43.34 -49.66
CA ARG A 3 1.54 -42.41 -48.69
C ARG A 3 3.04 -42.70 -48.53
N VAL A 4 3.83 -41.67 -48.23
CA VAL A 4 5.26 -41.79 -47.91
C VAL A 4 5.55 -41.02 -46.61
N PHE A 5 5.95 -41.82 -45.62
CA PHE A 5 6.80 -41.67 -44.43
C PHE A 5 7.14 -40.29 -43.83
N ALA A 6 7.05 -40.18 -42.49
CA ALA A 6 8.23 -40.12 -41.60
C ALA A 6 7.82 -39.91 -40.12
N THR A 7 8.32 -40.76 -39.23
CA THR A 7 8.35 -40.54 -37.77
C THR A 7 9.62 -39.75 -37.41
N ALA A 8 9.49 -38.69 -36.61
CA ALA A 8 10.60 -38.08 -35.88
C ALA A 8 10.11 -37.51 -34.55
N ALA A 9 10.96 -37.70 -33.54
CA ALA A 9 10.73 -37.54 -32.11
C ALA A 9 10.92 -36.10 -31.59
N VAL A 10 10.15 -35.79 -30.54
CA VAL A 10 10.49 -35.04 -29.30
C VAL A 10 11.32 -33.75 -29.42
N ALA A 11 10.72 -32.63 -28.99
CA ALA A 11 11.41 -31.62 -28.18
C ALA A 11 10.39 -30.75 -27.43
N GLY A 12 10.50 -30.71 -26.11
CA GLY A 12 9.61 -29.98 -25.22
C GLY A 12 9.60 -28.48 -25.52
N LEU A 13 8.39 -27.93 -25.65
CA LEU A 13 8.20 -26.50 -25.58
C LEU A 13 8.21 -26.12 -24.09
N ALA A 14 9.37 -25.70 -23.60
CA ALA A 14 9.47 -24.91 -22.39
C ALA A 14 8.64 -23.64 -22.62
N VAL A 15 7.46 -23.58 -22.01
CA VAL A 15 6.75 -22.33 -21.85
C VAL A 15 7.59 -21.53 -20.88
N THR A 16 8.48 -20.71 -21.40
CA THR A 16 9.05 -19.58 -20.67
C THR A 16 7.87 -18.70 -20.29
N GLY A 17 7.33 -18.95 -19.10
CA GLY A 17 6.39 -18.06 -18.46
C GLY A 17 7.05 -16.69 -18.41
N LEU A 18 6.61 -15.82 -19.30
CA LEU A 18 6.92 -14.41 -19.27
C LEU A 18 6.29 -13.90 -17.98
N VAL A 19 7.07 -13.94 -16.90
CA VAL A 19 6.77 -13.16 -15.70
C VAL A 19 6.97 -11.73 -16.14
N ILE A 20 5.89 -11.13 -16.65
CA ILE A 20 5.78 -9.69 -16.79
C ILE A 20 5.91 -9.20 -15.35
N GLY A 21 7.11 -8.74 -15.00
CA GLY A 21 7.37 -8.07 -13.74
C GLY A 21 6.41 -6.90 -13.68
N GLY A 22 5.32 -7.06 -12.92
CA GLY A 22 4.52 -5.95 -12.47
C GLY A 22 5.44 -4.96 -11.74
N PRO A 23 5.09 -3.68 -11.70
CA PRO A 23 5.90 -2.68 -11.02
C PRO A 23 6.23 -3.20 -9.63
N THR A 24 7.54 -3.35 -9.37
CA THR A 24 8.05 -3.68 -8.05
C THR A 24 7.54 -2.61 -7.10
N ALA A 25 6.70 -3.01 -6.15
CA ALA A 25 6.20 -2.14 -5.10
C ALA A 25 7.38 -1.41 -4.46
N SER A 26 7.37 -0.08 -4.53
CA SER A 26 8.32 0.74 -3.79
C SER A 26 7.52 1.43 -2.68
N ALA A 27 7.46 0.79 -1.51
CA ALA A 27 7.34 1.53 -0.26
C ALA A 27 8.78 1.94 0.09
N THR A 28 9.06 3.23 0.16
CA THR A 28 10.40 3.78 0.41
C THR A 28 10.32 4.74 1.57
N THR A 29 10.44 4.17 2.76
CA THR A 29 11.55 4.49 3.66
C THR A 29 11.94 3.23 4.45
N THR A 30 13.22 2.83 4.38
CA THR A 30 13.85 1.73 5.13
C THR A 30 14.08 2.08 6.62
N ALA A 31 13.37 3.09 7.13
CA ALA A 31 13.46 3.43 8.54
C ALA A 31 12.75 2.34 9.36
N THR A 32 13.46 1.80 10.35
CA THR A 32 12.87 0.85 11.29
C THR A 32 11.69 1.52 11.98
N ALA A 33 10.50 0.94 11.84
CA ALA A 33 9.29 1.47 12.47
C ALA A 33 9.47 1.50 14.01
N PRO A 34 9.09 2.60 14.69
CA PRO A 34 9.10 2.65 16.14
C PRO A 34 8.21 1.56 16.75
N PRO A 35 8.42 1.18 18.03
CA PRO A 35 7.56 0.24 18.71
C PRO A 35 6.07 0.63 18.59
N GLY A 36 5.25 -0.32 18.18
CA GLY A 36 3.82 -0.08 17.99
C GLY A 36 3.42 0.39 16.59
N TYR A 37 4.39 0.57 15.69
CA TYR A 37 4.17 0.85 14.27
C TYR A 37 4.76 -0.25 13.39
N GLY A 38 4.41 -0.22 12.10
CA GLY A 38 5.01 -1.08 11.09
C GLY A 38 4.91 -0.50 9.69
N THR A 39 5.72 -1.08 8.80
CA THR A 39 5.63 -0.88 7.37
C THR A 39 5.42 -2.25 6.71
N VAL A 40 4.33 -2.42 5.98
CA VAL A 40 3.90 -3.70 5.42
C VAL A 40 3.65 -3.60 3.92
N ALA A 41 4.04 -4.63 3.16
CA ALA A 41 3.73 -4.68 1.73
C ALA A 41 2.21 -4.74 1.48
N THR A 42 1.46 -5.41 2.37
CA THR A 42 0.00 -5.54 2.28
C THR A 42 -0.61 -5.21 3.63
N CYS A 43 -1.57 -4.28 3.65
CA CYS A 43 -2.30 -3.95 4.87
C CYS A 43 -3.15 -5.16 5.30
N PRO A 44 -3.07 -5.59 6.57
CA PRO A 44 -3.85 -6.72 7.05
C PRO A 44 -5.34 -6.37 7.20
N GLY A 45 -6.19 -7.38 7.12
CA GLY A 45 -7.64 -7.25 7.33
C GLY A 45 -8.37 -6.77 6.08
N SER A 46 -9.39 -5.93 6.29
CA SER A 46 -10.29 -5.47 5.22
C SER A 46 -10.25 -3.95 5.12
N VAL A 47 -10.56 -3.44 3.92
CA VAL A 47 -10.75 -1.99 3.73
C VAL A 47 -11.87 -1.55 4.66
N TRP A 48 -11.54 -0.62 5.55
CA TRP A 48 -12.48 0.04 6.43
C TRP A 48 -13.16 1.19 5.71
N ASP A 49 -12.36 2.04 5.04
CA ASP A 49 -12.88 3.21 4.33
C ASP A 49 -11.91 3.67 3.24
N THR A 50 -12.40 4.50 2.33
CA THR A 50 -11.68 5.03 1.18
C THR A 50 -12.06 6.50 0.95
N PHE A 51 -11.06 7.37 0.94
CA PHE A 51 -11.25 8.82 0.82
C PHE A 51 -10.54 9.37 -0.42
N PRO A 52 -11.18 10.27 -1.20
CA PRO A 52 -10.50 10.98 -2.27
C PRO A 52 -9.49 11.99 -1.68
N VAL A 53 -8.31 12.07 -2.29
CA VAL A 53 -7.27 13.07 -1.99
C VAL A 53 -6.85 13.70 -3.32
N GLY A 54 -7.64 14.66 -3.80
CA GLY A 54 -7.52 15.18 -5.15
C GLY A 54 -7.76 14.08 -6.19
N PRO A 55 -6.85 13.86 -7.16
CA PRO A 55 -6.96 12.74 -8.11
C PRO A 55 -6.57 11.38 -7.50
N GLY A 56 -5.97 11.37 -6.29
CA GLY A 56 -5.60 10.15 -5.59
C GLY A 56 -6.66 9.65 -4.63
N THR A 57 -6.35 8.54 -3.98
CA THR A 57 -7.23 7.80 -3.09
C THR A 57 -6.45 7.31 -1.87
N LEU A 58 -6.86 7.76 -0.68
CA LEU A 58 -6.43 7.20 0.59
C LEU A 58 -7.32 6.01 0.94
N GLN A 59 -6.72 4.83 1.06
CA GLN A 59 -7.40 3.65 1.58
C GLN A 59 -6.93 3.36 3.00
N ILE A 60 -7.88 3.03 3.88
CA ILE A 60 -7.63 2.67 5.27
C ILE A 60 -8.15 1.27 5.52
N TRP A 61 -7.33 0.40 6.09
CA TRP A 61 -7.65 -0.96 6.46
C TRP A 61 -7.72 -1.11 7.97
N ARG A 62 -8.54 -2.07 8.40
CA ARG A 62 -8.69 -2.43 9.80
C ARG A 62 -8.58 -3.94 9.98
N SER A 63 -7.88 -4.34 11.03
CA SER A 63 -7.73 -5.74 11.43
C SER A 63 -7.74 -5.87 12.96
N SER A 64 -8.12 -7.03 13.49
CA SER A 64 -8.01 -7.35 14.91
C SER A 64 -6.60 -7.81 15.33
N VAL A 65 -5.70 -8.07 14.37
CA VAL A 65 -4.30 -8.46 14.62
C VAL A 65 -3.57 -7.41 15.46
N ASN A 66 -2.59 -7.84 16.27
CA ASN A 66 -1.78 -6.98 17.14
C ASN A 66 -2.60 -6.06 18.07
N SER A 67 -3.68 -6.60 18.64
CA SER A 67 -4.61 -5.86 19.52
C SER A 67 -5.29 -4.68 18.80
N GLY A 68 -5.65 -4.88 17.53
CA GLY A 68 -6.21 -3.84 16.67
C GLY A 68 -5.14 -3.14 15.85
N THR A 69 -5.21 -3.32 14.54
CA THR A 69 -4.32 -2.68 13.56
C THR A 69 -5.12 -1.77 12.66
N VAL A 70 -4.61 -0.55 12.47
CA VAL A 70 -5.03 0.36 11.40
C VAL A 70 -3.84 0.54 10.46
N CYS A 71 -4.08 0.38 9.16
CA CYS A 71 -3.06 0.50 8.13
C CYS A 71 -3.57 1.39 7.00
N ALA A 72 -2.69 2.16 6.36
CA ALA A 72 -3.09 3.08 5.30
C ALA A 72 -2.13 3.07 4.10
N LYS A 73 -2.70 3.38 2.95
CA LYS A 73 -2.00 3.59 1.67
C LYS A 73 -2.67 4.73 0.92
N LEU A 74 -1.86 5.59 0.34
CA LEU A 74 -2.27 6.65 -0.57
C LEU A 74 -1.85 6.25 -1.98
N PHE A 75 -2.82 6.08 -2.87
CA PHE A 75 -2.60 5.84 -4.30
C PHE A 75 -2.89 7.12 -5.08
N ASP A 76 -2.19 7.37 -6.18
CA ASP A 76 -2.62 8.37 -7.16
C ASP A 76 -3.07 7.73 -8.49
N ASN A 77 -2.54 6.57 -8.85
CA ASN A 77 -2.75 5.85 -10.11
C ASN A 77 -2.57 6.73 -11.36
N LEU A 78 -1.76 7.78 -11.25
CA LEU A 78 -1.46 8.69 -12.34
C LEU A 78 -0.18 8.26 -13.06
N ALA A 79 -0.07 8.60 -14.34
CA ALA A 79 1.17 8.36 -15.08
C ALA A 79 2.30 9.25 -14.54
N GLY A 80 3.48 8.67 -14.38
CA GLY A 80 4.66 9.35 -13.84
C GLY A 80 4.87 9.06 -12.36
N SER A 81 5.63 9.92 -11.69
CA SER A 81 5.86 9.84 -10.25
C SER A 81 5.44 11.14 -9.59
N HIS A 82 4.73 11.04 -8.47
CA HIS A 82 4.26 12.19 -7.72
C HIS A 82 4.66 12.07 -6.27
N TYR A 83 4.79 13.22 -5.60
CA TYR A 83 5.06 13.22 -4.18
C TYR A 83 3.79 12.81 -3.42
N MET A 84 3.93 11.79 -2.59
CA MET A 84 2.89 11.25 -1.73
C MET A 84 3.44 11.12 -0.32
N ASP A 85 2.58 11.37 0.66
CA ASP A 85 2.86 11.19 2.08
C ASP A 85 1.60 10.61 2.72
N VAL A 86 1.76 9.50 3.42
CA VAL A 86 0.74 8.96 4.31
C VAL A 86 1.31 8.80 5.70
N SER A 87 0.58 9.31 6.69
CA SER A 87 0.98 9.28 8.09
C SER A 87 -0.12 8.73 8.97
N ILE A 88 0.28 8.06 10.05
CA ILE A 88 -0.62 7.51 11.06
C ILE A 88 -0.07 7.84 12.46
N GLN A 89 -0.98 8.20 13.36
CA GLN A 89 -0.71 8.43 14.76
C GLN A 89 -1.80 7.82 15.62
N ARG A 90 -1.44 7.15 16.72
CA ARG A 90 -2.44 6.75 17.72
C ARG A 90 -2.74 7.90 18.68
N SER A 91 -3.99 8.05 19.09
CA SER A 91 -4.48 9.22 19.84
C SER A 91 -3.81 9.45 21.19
N ASP A 92 -3.21 8.42 21.79
CA ASP A 92 -2.47 8.46 23.05
C ASP A 92 -0.96 8.68 22.86
N TRP A 93 -0.47 8.83 21.63
CA TRP A 93 0.95 8.93 21.29
C TRP A 93 1.32 10.26 20.66
N ALA A 94 2.49 10.81 21.01
CA ALA A 94 3.06 11.97 20.33
C ALA A 94 3.77 11.61 19.02
N THR A 95 4.29 10.38 18.93
CA THR A 95 5.02 9.89 17.75
C THR A 95 4.08 9.69 16.58
N VAL A 96 4.42 10.24 15.42
CA VAL A 96 3.75 10.00 14.14
C VAL A 96 4.64 9.11 13.28
N TRP A 97 4.06 8.09 12.64
CA TRP A 97 4.76 7.27 11.66
C TRP A 97 4.24 7.56 10.26
N HIS A 98 5.13 7.62 9.28
CA HIS A 98 4.75 7.98 7.91
C HIS A 98 5.63 7.31 6.88
N ASP A 99 5.12 7.22 5.66
CA ASP A 99 5.85 6.88 4.45
C ASP A 99 5.65 8.03 3.47
N ALA A 100 6.72 8.71 3.11
CA ALA A 100 6.68 9.94 2.34
C ALA A 100 7.83 10.00 1.34
N GLY A 101 7.52 10.44 0.12
CA GLY A 101 8.47 10.44 -0.98
C GLY A 101 7.79 10.58 -2.33
N THR A 102 8.56 10.37 -3.39
CA THR A 102 8.05 10.40 -4.76
C THR A 102 7.87 8.97 -5.25
N PHE A 103 6.62 8.58 -5.56
CA PHE A 103 6.31 7.22 -6.00
C PHE A 103 5.46 7.20 -7.27
N THR A 104 5.46 6.06 -7.93
CA THR A 104 4.72 5.80 -9.17
C THR A 104 3.36 5.14 -8.96
N THR A 105 3.06 4.65 -7.76
CA THR A 105 1.85 3.87 -7.52
C THR A 105 1.20 4.24 -6.20
N TYR A 106 1.94 4.14 -5.10
CA TYR A 106 1.43 4.50 -3.79
C TYR A 106 2.54 4.85 -2.80
N ALA A 107 2.21 5.68 -1.82
CA ALA A 107 2.91 5.73 -0.53
C ALA A 107 2.13 4.90 0.49
N GLY A 108 2.80 4.15 1.36
CA GLY A 108 2.16 3.52 2.50
C GLY A 108 2.46 2.06 2.73
N GLY A 109 1.46 1.36 3.30
CA GLY A 109 1.71 0.19 4.12
C GLY A 109 2.10 0.59 5.54
N VAL A 110 1.87 1.85 5.92
CA VAL A 110 2.10 2.37 7.26
C VAL A 110 1.00 1.80 8.15
N ALA A 111 1.39 1.15 9.24
CA ALA A 111 0.47 0.53 10.19
C ALA A 111 0.75 1.02 11.61
N VAL A 112 -0.33 1.16 12.39
CA VAL A 112 -0.28 1.39 13.84
C VAL A 112 -1.04 0.27 14.55
N TYR A 113 -0.49 -0.20 15.65
CA TYR A 113 -1.02 -1.32 16.43
C TYR A 113 -1.67 -0.85 17.74
N GLY A 114 -2.40 -1.75 18.40
CA GLY A 114 -3.03 -1.48 19.69
C GLY A 114 -4.15 -0.44 19.62
N VAL A 115 -4.87 -0.33 18.50
CA VAL A 115 -6.04 0.56 18.34
C VAL A 115 -7.27 -0.11 18.96
N THR A 116 -7.28 -0.16 20.29
CA THR A 116 -8.33 -0.76 21.13
C THR A 116 -9.39 0.28 21.55
N SER A 117 -10.41 -0.16 22.29
CA SER A 117 -11.41 0.74 22.87
C SER A 117 -10.78 1.96 23.56
N GLY A 118 -11.37 3.13 23.32
CA GLY A 118 -10.88 4.42 23.82
C GLY A 118 -9.64 4.98 23.10
N LYS A 119 -9.13 4.30 22.06
CA LYS A 119 -8.01 4.76 21.23
C LYS A 119 -8.43 4.92 19.78
N CYS A 120 -7.90 5.93 19.12
CA CYS A 120 -8.11 6.16 17.70
C CYS A 120 -6.78 6.24 16.95
N ALA A 121 -6.79 5.83 15.68
CA ALA A 121 -5.71 6.10 14.74
C ALA A 121 -6.12 7.29 13.86
N TYR A 122 -5.35 8.37 13.94
CA TYR A 122 -5.46 9.51 13.04
C TYR A 122 -4.60 9.24 11.81
N VAL A 123 -5.24 9.15 10.65
CA VAL A 123 -4.59 8.90 9.36
C VAL A 123 -4.66 10.19 8.55
N ASN A 124 -3.52 10.66 8.05
CA ASN A 124 -3.44 11.81 7.17
C ASN A 124 -2.71 11.45 5.89
N ALA A 125 -3.09 12.12 4.81
CA ALA A 125 -2.54 11.92 3.49
C ALA A 125 -2.30 13.27 2.80
N LYS A 126 -1.20 13.34 2.04
CA LYS A 126 -0.88 14.48 1.18
C LYS A 126 -0.41 13.97 -0.17
N LEU A 127 -0.97 14.53 -1.22
CA LEU A 127 -0.60 14.24 -2.61
C LEU A 127 -0.22 15.56 -3.30
N ASN A 128 0.92 15.60 -3.97
CA ASN A 128 1.33 16.73 -4.79
C ASN A 128 1.45 16.31 -6.26
N VAL A 129 0.54 16.83 -7.08
CA VAL A 129 0.50 16.58 -8.52
C VAL A 129 0.79 17.90 -9.23
N ASN A 130 1.89 17.95 -9.98
CA ASN A 130 2.29 19.12 -10.79
C ASN A 130 2.27 20.45 -10.00
N GLY A 131 2.69 20.43 -8.74
CA GLY A 131 2.74 21.61 -7.87
C GLY A 131 1.45 21.92 -7.11
N THR A 132 0.34 21.21 -7.39
CA THR A 132 -0.91 21.34 -6.62
C THR A 132 -0.94 20.31 -5.50
N VAL A 133 -1.13 20.80 -4.27
CA VAL A 133 -1.18 19.95 -3.06
C VAL A 133 -2.63 19.67 -2.67
N TYR A 134 -2.93 18.40 -2.51
CA TYR A 134 -4.17 17.87 -1.97
C TYR A 134 -3.90 17.22 -0.61
N SER A 135 -4.84 17.30 0.30
CA SER A 135 -4.73 16.67 1.61
C SER A 135 -6.07 16.13 2.07
N GLY A 136 -6.02 15.06 2.85
CA GLY A 136 -7.19 14.39 3.40
C GLY A 136 -6.80 13.49 4.54
N GLY A 137 -7.79 12.96 5.26
CA GLY A 137 -7.53 12.12 6.41
C GLY A 137 -8.80 11.66 7.08
N SER A 138 -8.66 10.75 8.02
CA SER A 138 -9.75 10.23 8.82
C SER A 138 -9.26 9.70 10.16
N ALA A 139 -10.19 9.54 11.11
CA ALA A 139 -9.94 8.91 12.39
C ALA A 139 -10.62 7.55 12.43
N VAL A 140 -9.87 6.50 12.78
CA VAL A 140 -10.40 5.15 12.98
C VAL A 140 -10.26 4.78 14.44
N CYS A 141 -11.38 4.71 15.16
CA CYS A 141 -11.39 4.37 16.58
C CYS A 141 -11.58 2.87 16.80
N GLY A 142 -10.91 2.36 17.84
CA GLY A 142 -11.09 1.01 18.34
C GLY A 142 -12.55 0.74 18.74
N PRO A 143 -12.97 -0.53 18.71
CA PRO A 143 -14.34 -0.89 19.04
C PRO A 143 -14.62 -0.75 20.54
#